data_AF-A0A538DMJ0-F1
#
_entry.id   AF-A0A538DMJ0-F1
#
_cell.length_a   1.000
_cell.length_b   1.000
_cell.length_c   1.000
_cell.angle_alpha   90.00
_cell.angle_beta   90.00
_cell.angle_gamma   90.00
#
_symmetry.space_group_name_H-M   'P 1'
#
loop_
_entity.id
_entity.type
_entity.pdbx_description
1 polymer ?
#
loop_
_entity_poly.entity_id
_entity_poly.type
_entity_poly.pdbx_seq_one_letter_code
_entity_poly.pdbx_strand_id
1 'polypeptide(L)'
;MTTDQAADALGRWLGDRIIGARSVQVDGFTMPKSGYSAETLMVDAVVTAADGASTQRFVLRRETPDPPIYPTQAPGLDVEIAIQYRAMHSIATHSSVPIAPL
;
A
#
# COMPACT_ATOMS: atom_id res chain seq x y z
N MET A 1 9.53 14.85 -2.23
CA MET A 1 9.37 13.82 -3.28
C MET A 1 8.18 14.23 -4.12
N THR A 2 8.32 14.31 -5.44
CA THR A 2 7.19 14.59 -6.34
C THR A 2 6.30 13.35 -6.48
N THR A 3 5.08 13.51 -7.01
CA THR A 3 4.18 12.38 -7.31
C THR A 3 4.85 11.37 -8.25
N ASP A 4 5.55 11.84 -9.28
CA ASP A 4 6.26 10.98 -10.24
C ASP A 4 7.38 10.18 -9.56
N GLN A 5 8.17 10.83 -8.69
CA GLN A 5 9.21 10.15 -7.91
C GLN A 5 8.63 9.08 -6.97
N ALA A 6 7.44 9.33 -6.41
CA ALA A 6 6.75 8.37 -5.56
C ALA A 6 6.19 7.19 -6.38
N ALA A 7 5.66 7.44 -7.57
CA ALA A 7 5.19 6.42 -8.50
C ALA A 7 6.35 5.51 -8.95
N ASP A 8 7.48 6.08 -9.34
CA ASP A 8 8.69 5.33 -9.72
C ASP A 8 9.22 4.47 -8.56
N ALA A 9 9.27 5.03 -7.36
CA ALA A 9 9.73 4.32 -6.17
C ALA A 9 8.79 3.15 -5.82
N LEU A 10 7.48 3.37 -5.91
CA LEU A 10 6.49 2.32 -5.69
C LEU A 10 6.56 1.24 -6.76
N GLY A 11 6.71 1.61 -8.04
CA GLY A 11 6.86 0.67 -9.14
C GLY A 11 8.06 -0.26 -8.94
N ARG A 12 9.22 0.29 -8.56
CA ARG A 12 10.40 -0.53 -8.20
C ARG A 12 10.11 -1.48 -7.03
N TRP A 13 9.51 -0.95 -5.96
CA TRP A 13 9.19 -1.74 -4.76
C TRP A 13 8.20 -2.89 -5.04
N LEU A 14 7.23 -2.66 -5.93
CA LEU A 14 6.27 -3.66 -6.39
C LEU A 14 6.93 -4.70 -7.30
N GLY A 15 7.82 -4.27 -8.19
CA GLY A 15 8.57 -5.17 -9.09
C GLY A 15 9.33 -6.26 -8.34
N ASP A 16 9.89 -5.94 -7.18
CA ASP A 16 10.60 -6.90 -6.32
C ASP A 16 9.68 -7.91 -5.62
N ARG A 17 8.36 -7.67 -5.58
CA ARG A 17 7.38 -8.44 -4.80
C ARG A 17 6.38 -9.21 -5.64
N ILE A 18 6.12 -8.76 -6.86
CA ILE A 18 5.19 -9.44 -7.77
C ILE A 18 5.96 -10.56 -8.47
N ILE A 19 5.60 -11.81 -8.15
CA ILE A 19 6.21 -13.00 -8.74
C ILE A 19 6.03 -12.96 -10.27
N GLY A 20 7.14 -13.04 -11.00
CA GLY A 20 7.15 -13.05 -12.46
C GLY A 20 7.08 -11.68 -13.13
N ALA A 21 6.97 -10.59 -12.37
CA ALA A 21 7.06 -9.25 -12.94
C ALA A 21 8.49 -8.98 -13.46
N ARG A 22 8.57 -8.42 -14.66
CA ARG A 22 9.81 -7.89 -15.27
C ARG A 22 9.90 -6.38 -15.08
N SER A 23 8.77 -5.70 -15.10
CA SER A 23 8.64 -4.28 -14.82
C SER A 23 7.25 -3.95 -14.28
N VAL A 24 7.16 -2.92 -13.45
CA VAL A 24 5.91 -2.37 -12.95
C VAL A 24 5.94 -0.86 -13.14
N GLN A 25 4.99 -0.33 -13.90
CA GLN A 25 4.79 1.09 -14.08
C GLN A 25 3.56 1.53 -13.29
N VAL A 26 3.69 2.55 -12.45
CA VAL A 26 2.58 3.15 -11.72
C VAL A 26 2.13 4.40 -12.46
N ASP A 27 0.89 4.43 -12.93
CA ASP A 27 0.38 5.53 -13.76
C ASP A 27 -0.08 6.74 -12.95
N GLY A 28 -0.28 6.56 -11.63
CA GLY A 28 -0.62 7.63 -10.72
C GLY A 28 -1.32 7.16 -9.46
N PHE A 29 -1.79 8.12 -8.67
CA PHE A 29 -2.50 7.88 -7.40
C PHE A 29 -3.88 8.53 -7.47
N THR A 30 -4.91 7.80 -7.04
CA THR A 30 -6.27 8.33 -6.90
C THR A 30 -6.70 8.25 -5.45
N MET A 31 -7.14 9.36 -4.86
CA MET A 31 -7.73 9.34 -3.52
C MET A 31 -9.18 8.81 -3.57
N PRO A 32 -9.60 7.96 -2.64
CA PRO A 32 -11.01 7.63 -2.46
C PRO A 32 -11.79 8.89 -2.06
N LYS A 33 -13.09 8.91 -2.39
CA LYS A 33 -13.97 10.08 -2.14
C LYS A 33 -14.17 10.40 -0.65
N SER A 34 -13.78 9.51 0.27
CA SER A 34 -13.91 9.66 1.72
C SER A 34 -12.85 8.84 2.48
N GLY A 35 -12.56 9.24 3.73
CA GLY A 35 -11.57 8.63 4.62
C GLY A 35 -10.69 9.70 5.27
N TYR A 36 -10.76 9.86 6.59
CA TYR A 36 -10.17 11.01 7.30
C TYR A 36 -8.89 10.70 8.08
N SER A 37 -8.54 9.43 8.26
CA SER A 37 -7.39 9.03 9.09
C SER A 37 -6.43 8.16 8.28
N ALA A 38 -5.20 8.65 8.12
CA ALA A 38 -4.13 8.19 7.22
C ALA A 38 -4.50 8.22 5.72
N GLU A 39 -3.50 8.51 4.89
CA GLU A 39 -3.71 8.65 3.44
C GLU A 39 -3.89 7.27 2.81
N THR A 40 -5.02 7.07 2.13
CA THR A 40 -5.29 5.86 1.33
C THR A 40 -5.35 6.26 -0.13
N LEU A 41 -4.58 5.58 -0.97
CA LEU A 41 -4.46 5.85 -2.39
C LEU A 41 -4.77 4.59 -3.17
N MET A 42 -5.64 4.70 -4.16
CA MET A 42 -5.82 3.69 -5.20
C MET A 42 -4.73 3.87 -6.24
N VAL A 43 -4.09 2.76 -6.63
CA VAL A 43 -2.96 2.76 -7.55
C VAL A 43 -3.26 1.76 -8.66
N ASP A 44 -3.36 2.24 -9.89
CA ASP A 44 -3.36 1.39 -11.06
C ASP A 44 -1.92 1.30 -11.58
N ALA A 45 -1.46 0.06 -11.81
CA ALA A 45 -0.12 -0.20 -12.30
C ALA A 45 -0.15 -1.19 -13.47
N VAL A 46 0.64 -0.92 -14.49
CA VAL A 46 0.89 -1.85 -15.58
C VAL A 46 2.03 -2.77 -15.17
N VAL A 47 1.72 -4.05 -15.03
CA VAL A 47 2.68 -5.12 -14.72
C VAL A 47 3.01 -5.85 -16.01
N THR A 48 4.28 -5.81 -16.42
CA THR A 48 4.78 -6.58 -17.56
C THR A 48 5.46 -7.84 -17.06
N ALA A 49 5.01 -9.00 -17.53
CA ALA A 49 5.55 -10.31 -17.24
C ALA A 49 5.95 -11.03 -18.56
N ALA A 50 6.25 -12.32 -18.49
CA ALA A 50 6.66 -13.09 -19.66
C ALA A 50 5.53 -13.33 -20.67
N ASP A 51 4.28 -13.39 -20.19
CA ASP A 51 3.06 -13.64 -20.95
C ASP A 51 2.38 -12.37 -21.48
N GLY A 52 2.79 -11.19 -21.01
CA GLY A 52 2.32 -9.91 -21.52
C GLY A 52 2.28 -8.80 -20.47
N ALA A 53 1.58 -7.71 -20.80
CA ALA A 53 1.29 -6.62 -19.88
C ALA A 53 -0.15 -6.71 -19.39
N SER A 54 -0.37 -6.51 -18.09
CA SER A 54 -1.70 -6.44 -17.48
C SER A 54 -1.79 -5.26 -16.52
N THR A 55 -2.97 -4.63 -16.44
CA THR A 55 -3.24 -3.61 -15.43
C THR A 55 -3.69 -4.27 -14.15
N GLN A 56 -3.03 -3.95 -13.04
CA GLN A 56 -3.37 -4.41 -11.71
C GLN A 56 -3.64 -3.22 -10.79
N ARG A 57 -4.60 -3.38 -9.89
CA ARG A 57 -4.99 -2.35 -8.92
C ARG A 57 -4.47 -2.71 -7.54
N PHE A 58 -3.82 -1.74 -6.90
CA PHE A 58 -3.31 -1.81 -5.55
C PHE A 58 -3.92 -0.71 -4.69
N VAL A 59 -3.84 -0.91 -3.37
CA VAL A 59 -4.18 0.11 -2.38
C VAL A 59 -2.93 0.41 -1.58
N LEU A 60 -2.49 1.66 -1.61
CA LEU A 60 -1.40 2.16 -0.77
C LEU A 60 -1.99 2.89 0.42
N ARG A 61 -1.61 2.49 1.63
CA ARG A 61 -1.91 3.24 2.86
C ARG A 61 -0.60 3.77 3.44
N ARG A 62 -0.52 5.09 3.60
CA ARG A 62 0.72 5.81 3.94
C ARG A 62 0.53 6.61 5.23
N GLU A 63 1.57 6.63 6.04
CA GLU A 63 1.64 7.49 7.23
C GLU A 63 1.65 8.96 6.79
N THR A 64 0.79 9.77 7.38
CA THR A 64 0.79 11.22 7.19
C THR A 64 1.84 11.87 8.08
N PRO A 65 2.51 12.95 7.63
CA PRO A 65 3.49 13.65 8.46
C PRO A 65 2.86 14.46 9.61
N ASP A 66 1.53 14.55 9.63
CA ASP A 66 0.78 15.23 10.67
C ASP A 66 0.99 14.55 12.03
N PRO A 67 1.04 15.31 13.13
CA PRO A 67 1.09 14.74 14.47
C PRO A 67 -0.05 13.73 14.67
N PRO A 68 0.20 12.62 15.37
CA PRO A 68 -0.83 11.62 15.62
C PRO A 68 -1.99 12.27 16.39
N ILE A 69 -3.20 12.07 15.88
CA ILE A 69 -4.44 12.54 16.54
C ILE A 69 -4.76 11.64 17.72
N TYR A 70 -4.43 10.36 17.61
CA TYR A 70 -4.71 9.36 18.62
C TYR A 70 -3.54 9.16 19.58
N PRO A 71 -3.81 8.80 20.85
CA PRO A 71 -2.75 8.45 21.78
C PRO A 71 -1.94 7.26 21.27
N THR A 72 -0.69 7.16 21.71
CA THR A 72 0.15 5.98 21.50
C THR A 72 -0.61 4.71 21.91
N GLN A 73 -0.83 3.82 20.95
CA GLN A 73 -1.67 2.64 21.14
C GLN A 73 -0.89 1.47 21.78
N ALA A 74 0.44 1.45 21.64
CA ALA A 74 1.31 0.46 22.26
C ALA A 74 2.74 0.99 22.42
N PRO A 75 3.47 0.59 23.49
CA PRO A 75 4.87 0.98 23.67
C PRO A 75 5.74 0.56 22.48
N GLY A 76 6.53 1.51 21.95
CA GLY A 76 7.45 1.26 20.83
C GLY A 76 6.79 1.12 19.46
N LEU A 77 5.50 1.43 19.34
CA LEU A 77 4.79 1.51 18.07
C LEU A 77 4.29 2.95 17.84
N ASP A 78 5.17 3.75 17.24
CA ASP A 78 4.93 5.17 16.98
C ASP A 78 4.40 5.44 15.56
N VAL A 79 4.26 4.39 14.73
CA VAL A 79 3.76 4.47 13.35
C VAL A 79 2.43 3.76 13.26
N GLU A 80 1.35 4.49 12.97
CA GLU A 80 -0.01 3.95 12.95
C GLU A 80 -0.17 2.87 11.87
N ILE A 81 0.47 3.06 10.71
CA ILE A 81 0.46 2.04 9.64
C ILE A 81 1.06 0.71 10.09
N ALA A 82 2.09 0.72 10.94
CA ALA A 82 2.72 -0.51 11.42
C ALA A 82 1.77 -1.33 12.31
N ILE A 83 0.97 -0.65 13.14
CA ILE A 83 -0.05 -1.30 13.98
C ILE A 83 -1.15 -1.89 13.11
N GLN A 84 -1.66 -1.11 12.14
CA GLN A 84 -2.68 -1.56 11.20
C GLN A 84 -2.22 -2.79 10.40
N TYR A 85 -1.00 -2.77 9.85
CA TYR A 85 -0.44 -3.92 9.13
C TYR A 85 -0.36 -5.18 10.00
N ARG A 86 0.13 -5.06 11.24
CA ARG A 86 0.23 -6.20 12.18
C ARG A 86 -1.13 -6.77 12.53
N ALA A 87 -2.13 -5.91 12.77
CA ALA A 87 -3.50 -6.35 13.03
C ALA A 87 -4.08 -7.09 11.83
N MET A 88 -3.97 -6.53 10.62
CA MET A 88 -4.40 -7.19 9.39
C MET A 88 -3.67 -8.51 9.18
N HIS A 89 -2.36 -8.55 9.39
CA HIS A 89 -1.57 -9.77 9.25
C HIS A 89 -2.04 -10.87 10.22
N SER A 90 -2.31 -10.51 11.47
CA SER A 90 -2.87 -11.45 12.45
C SER A 90 -4.24 -11.99 12.01
N ILE A 91 -5.11 -11.14 11.47
CA ILE A 91 -6.43 -11.52 10.95
C ILE A 91 -6.28 -12.48 9.76
N ALA A 92 -5.39 -12.18 8.81
CA ALA A 92 -5.13 -13.01 7.63
C ALA A 92 -4.64 -14.42 8.00
N THR A 93 -3.83 -14.51 9.05
CA THR A 93 -3.14 -15.75 9.44
C THR A 93 -3.92 -16.62 10.41
N HIS A 94 -4.86 -16.03 11.18
CA HIS A 94 -5.55 -16.74 12.28
C HIS A 94 -7.07 -16.74 12.18
N SER A 95 -7.66 -16.21 11.12
CA SER A 95 -9.11 -16.16 10.95
C SER A 95 -9.53 -16.39 9.50
N SER A 96 -10.82 -16.63 9.30
CA SER A 96 -11.45 -16.66 7.97
C SER A 96 -12.12 -15.32 7.61
N VAL A 97 -11.83 -14.24 8.34
CA VAL A 97 -12.41 -12.93 8.05
C VAL A 97 -11.81 -12.42 6.75
N PRO A 98 -12.64 -12.04 5.76
CA PRO A 98 -12.14 -11.52 4.49
C PRO A 98 -11.47 -10.17 4.70
N ILE A 99 -10.21 -10.08 4.33
CA ILE A 99 -9.44 -8.84 4.27
C ILE A 99 -8.66 -8.77 2.97
N ALA A 100 -8.14 -7.59 2.63
CA ALA A 100 -7.25 -7.43 1.48
C ALA A 100 -6.02 -8.34 1.62
N PRO A 101 -5.57 -9.02 0.55
CA PRO A 101 -4.30 -9.73 0.55
C PRO A 101 -3.14 -8.82 0.94
N LEU A 102 -2.23 -9.31 1.77
CA LEU A 102 -1.07 -8.59 2.33
C LEU A 102 0.25 -9.02 1.71
#